data_AF-A0A7Y2N3T7-F1
#
_entry.id   AF-A0A7Y2N3T7-F1
#
_cell.length_a   1.000
_cell.length_b   1.000
_cell.length_c   1.000
_cell.angle_alpha   90.00
_cell.angle_beta   90.00
_cell.angle_gamma   90.00
#
_symmetry.space_group_name_H-M   'P 1'
#
loop_
_entity.id
_entity.type
_entity.pdbx_description
1 polymer ?
#
loop_
_entity_poly.entity_id
_entity_poly.type
_entity_poly.pdbx_seq_one_letter_code
_entity_poly.pdbx_strand_id
1 'polypeptide(L)'
;MASDISNFLNFFTKHDNTVQIKAGEHIIEKGKHDNNVRILKSGEARLELVHGKGFVDLEPGTLIGLMTVPIGRAFRHSCVALTDCEIVLIDNKQVEFMLQEYPTFAIQMIRLMAERYNNLVDLVNYVCPPNKYPVSESEVIDLKSLREKS
;
A
#
# COMPACT_ATOMS: atom_id res chain seq x y z
N MET A 1 -5.51 -18.35 6.80
CA MET A 1 -5.24 -16.89 6.68
C MET A 1 -3.96 -16.63 5.91
N ALA A 2 -2.78 -17.05 6.38
CA ALA A 2 -1.55 -16.96 5.57
C ALA A 2 -1.64 -17.73 4.23
N SER A 3 -2.35 -18.86 4.22
CA SER A 3 -2.59 -19.70 3.03
C SER A 3 -3.32 -18.99 1.89
N ASP A 4 -4.23 -18.07 2.21
CA ASP A 4 -5.16 -17.51 1.22
C ASP A 4 -4.54 -16.30 0.51
N ILE A 5 -3.80 -15.47 1.25
CA ILE A 5 -2.96 -14.41 0.70
C ILE A 5 -1.89 -15.02 -0.21
N SER A 6 -1.25 -16.12 0.21
CA SER A 6 -0.29 -16.82 -0.65
C SER A 6 -0.91 -17.32 -1.95
N ASN A 7 -2.14 -17.84 -1.92
CA ASN A 7 -2.87 -18.23 -3.14
C ASN A 7 -3.19 -17.02 -4.04
N PHE A 8 -3.55 -15.90 -3.44
CA PHE A 8 -3.75 -14.62 -4.14
C PHE A 8 -2.45 -14.12 -4.79
N LEU A 9 -1.36 -14.04 -4.04
CA LEU A 9 -0.05 -13.61 -4.56
C LEU A 9 0.42 -14.55 -5.68
N ASN A 10 0.20 -15.86 -5.52
CA ASN A 10 0.52 -16.86 -6.53
C ASN A 10 -0.28 -16.74 -7.82
N PHE A 11 -1.48 -16.13 -7.79
CA PHE A 11 -2.24 -15.86 -9.01
C PHE A 11 -1.55 -14.80 -9.85
N PHE A 12 -1.16 -13.67 -9.24
CA PHE A 12 -0.54 -12.56 -9.96
C PHE A 12 0.90 -12.87 -10.38
N THR A 13 1.65 -13.63 -9.59
CA THR A 13 3.03 -14.01 -9.95
C THR A 13 3.11 -15.00 -11.11
N LYS A 14 1.98 -15.61 -11.51
CA LYS A 14 1.89 -16.47 -12.70
C LYS A 14 1.63 -15.71 -14.00
N HIS A 15 1.29 -14.43 -13.93
CA HIS A 15 1.11 -13.59 -15.11
C HIS A 15 2.40 -12.83 -15.43
N ASP A 16 2.79 -12.78 -16.71
CA ASP A 16 4.09 -12.29 -17.22
C ASP A 16 4.34 -10.77 -17.07
N ASN A 17 3.61 -10.07 -16.21
CA ASN A 17 3.77 -8.62 -15.98
C ASN A 17 4.77 -8.32 -14.85
N THR A 18 5.92 -8.99 -14.86
CA THR A 18 7.00 -8.73 -13.89
C THR A 18 8.00 -7.73 -14.46
N VAL A 19 8.33 -6.71 -13.67
CA VAL A 19 9.38 -5.74 -13.98
C VAL A 19 10.52 -5.84 -12.97
N GLN A 20 11.73 -5.57 -13.43
CA GLN A 20 12.92 -5.51 -12.58
C GLN A 20 13.18 -4.06 -12.18
N ILE A 21 13.39 -3.82 -10.89
CA ILE A 21 13.73 -2.51 -10.33
C ILE A 21 15.08 -2.65 -9.63
N LYS A 22 16.04 -1.79 -9.95
CA LYS A 22 17.38 -1.86 -9.36
C LYS A 22 17.41 -1.22 -7.99
N ALA A 23 18.36 -1.67 -7.16
CA ALA A 23 18.61 -1.05 -5.87
C ALA A 23 18.80 0.48 -6.02
N GLY A 24 18.10 1.24 -5.17
CA GLY A 24 18.06 2.71 -5.21
C GLY A 24 17.00 3.32 -6.12
N GLU A 25 16.33 2.54 -6.97
CA GLU A 25 15.27 3.04 -7.85
C GLU A 25 13.90 3.10 -7.16
N HIS A 26 13.05 4.01 -7.63
CA HIS A 26 11.69 4.15 -7.15
C HIS A 26 10.78 3.04 -7.69
N ILE A 27 10.15 2.30 -6.77
CA ILE A 27 9.05 1.40 -7.08
C ILE A 27 7.76 2.21 -7.28
N ILE A 28 7.50 3.16 -6.38
CA ILE A 28 6.52 4.23 -6.54
C ILE A 28 7.14 5.55 -6.09
N GLU A 29 6.68 6.64 -6.68
CA GLU A 29 7.21 7.97 -6.41
C GLU A 29 6.09 8.91 -6.03
N LYS A 30 6.29 9.64 -4.93
CA LYS A 30 5.35 10.61 -4.42
C LYS A 30 4.99 11.65 -5.48
N GLY A 31 3.71 12.00 -5.55
CA GLY A 31 3.17 12.97 -6.50
C GLY A 31 2.91 12.41 -7.90
N LYS A 32 3.40 11.21 -8.22
CA LYS A 32 3.10 10.56 -9.49
C LYS A 32 1.77 9.79 -9.45
N HIS A 33 1.11 9.77 -10.59
CA HIS A 33 -0.05 8.92 -10.84
C HIS A 33 0.39 7.61 -11.48
N ASP A 34 -0.31 6.54 -11.13
CA ASP A 34 -0.17 5.23 -11.75
C ASP A 34 -1.49 4.45 -11.64
N ASN A 35 -1.69 3.53 -12.57
CA ASN A 35 -2.86 2.66 -12.65
C ASN A 35 -2.55 1.23 -12.19
N ASN A 36 -1.33 0.96 -11.73
CA ASN A 36 -0.89 -0.38 -11.34
C ASN A 36 -0.66 -0.50 -9.83
N VAL A 37 -1.41 -1.40 -9.21
CA VAL A 37 -1.01 -1.99 -7.91
C VAL A 37 0.18 -2.89 -8.16
N ARG A 38 1.08 -2.98 -7.18
CA ARG A 38 2.34 -3.72 -7.30
C ARG A 38 2.45 -4.77 -6.21
N ILE A 39 3.01 -5.92 -6.53
CA ILE A 39 3.46 -6.91 -5.54
C ILE A 39 4.98 -6.97 -5.57
N LEU A 40 5.61 -6.79 -4.42
CA LEU A 40 7.03 -7.13 -4.24
C LEU A 40 7.18 -8.66 -4.29
N LYS A 41 7.71 -9.21 -5.38
CA LYS A 41 7.87 -10.65 -5.57
C LYS A 41 9.16 -11.17 -4.96
N SER A 42 10.24 -10.41 -5.07
CA SER A 42 11.53 -10.69 -4.46
C SER A 42 12.31 -9.40 -4.20
N GLY A 43 13.31 -9.47 -3.31
CA GLY A 43 14.09 -8.33 -2.86
C GLY A 43 13.48 -7.62 -1.66
N GLU A 44 14.11 -6.51 -1.27
CA GLU A 44 13.70 -5.67 -0.14
C GLU A 44 13.40 -4.25 -0.62
N ALA A 45 12.38 -3.63 -0.06
CA ALA A 45 12.00 -2.26 -0.39
C ALA A 45 11.72 -1.45 0.89
N ARG A 46 11.77 -0.13 0.77
CA ARG A 46 11.51 0.79 1.87
C ARG A 46 10.47 1.81 1.48
N LEU A 47 9.36 1.84 2.22
CA LEU A 47 8.29 2.82 2.08
C LEU A 47 8.51 3.98 3.05
N GLU A 48 8.45 5.20 2.53
CA GLU A 48 8.41 6.41 3.34
C GLU A 48 7.01 6.60 3.95
N LEU A 49 6.92 6.93 5.23
CA LEU A 49 5.64 7.19 5.91
C LEU A 49 5.39 8.69 6.15
N VAL A 50 6.44 9.42 6.49
CA VAL A 50 6.39 10.85 6.82
C VAL A 50 7.62 11.48 6.20
N HIS A 51 7.45 12.58 5.46
CA HIS A 51 8.51 13.36 4.78
C HIS A 51 9.92 13.20 5.40
N GLY A 52 10.68 12.21 4.91
CA GLY A 52 12.05 11.89 5.32
C GLY A 52 12.27 11.47 6.78
N LYS A 53 11.21 11.23 7.57
CA LYS A 53 11.27 11.04 9.03
C LYS A 53 10.76 9.70 9.52
N GLY A 54 10.13 8.89 8.66
CA GLY A 54 9.66 7.56 9.02
C GLY A 54 9.70 6.63 7.82
N PHE A 55 10.19 5.40 8.04
CA PHE A 55 10.34 4.39 7.02
C PHE A 55 9.86 3.03 7.53
N VAL A 56 9.32 2.21 6.63
CA VAL A 56 8.96 0.81 6.88
C VAL A 56 9.57 -0.04 5.78
N ASP A 57 10.30 -1.08 6.19
CA ASP A 57 10.83 -2.06 5.27
C ASP A 57 9.73 -3.05 4.88
N LEU A 58 9.69 -3.38 3.59
CA LEU A 58 8.69 -4.22 2.98
C LEU A 58 9.32 -5.53 2.56
N GLU A 59 8.64 -6.63 2.89
CA GLU A 59 9.04 -7.98 2.55
C GLU A 59 8.30 -8.49 1.30
N PRO A 60 8.85 -9.51 0.62
CA PRO A 60 8.15 -10.20 -0.46
C PRO A 60 6.71 -10.59 -0.10
N GLY A 61 5.80 -10.44 -1.06
CA GLY A 61 4.36 -10.56 -0.90
C GLY A 61 3.65 -9.26 -0.52
N THR A 62 4.39 -8.19 -0.23
CA THR A 62 3.79 -6.90 0.11
C THR A 62 3.14 -6.25 -1.12
N LEU A 63 1.85 -5.89 -0.96
CA LEU A 63 1.13 -5.04 -1.91
C LEU A 63 1.46 -3.56 -1.71
N ILE A 64 1.94 -2.92 -2.78
CA ILE A 64 2.34 -1.51 -2.84
C ILE A 64 1.36 -0.75 -3.75
N GLY A 65 0.95 0.45 -3.32
CA GLY A 65 0.04 1.32 -4.08
C GLY A 65 -1.46 1.04 -3.92
N LEU A 66 -1.83 -0.01 -3.18
CA LEU A 66 -3.23 -0.43 -2.99
C LEU A 66 -4.14 0.65 -2.38
N MET A 67 -3.61 1.49 -1.49
CA MET A 67 -4.39 2.57 -0.85
C MET A 67 -4.66 3.77 -1.79
N THR A 68 -4.08 3.77 -3.00
CA THR A 68 -4.00 4.97 -3.84
C THR A 68 -4.51 4.71 -5.25
N VAL A 69 -4.08 3.63 -5.88
CA VAL A 69 -4.43 3.28 -7.26
C VAL A 69 -5.95 3.11 -7.47
N PRO A 70 -6.70 2.38 -6.61
CA PRO A 70 -8.13 2.18 -6.81
C PRO A 70 -8.98 3.45 -6.70
N ILE A 71 -8.46 4.49 -6.04
CA ILE A 71 -9.14 5.78 -5.89
C ILE A 71 -8.59 6.86 -6.83
N GLY A 72 -7.72 6.49 -7.79
CA GLY A 72 -7.21 7.37 -8.83
C GLY A 72 -6.36 8.54 -8.34
N ARG A 73 -5.76 8.43 -7.14
CA ARG A 73 -4.96 9.52 -6.56
C ARG A 73 -3.48 9.40 -6.91
N ALA A 74 -2.76 10.52 -6.81
CA ALA A 74 -1.31 10.50 -6.83
C ALA A 74 -0.76 9.84 -5.55
N PHE A 75 0.39 9.16 -5.65
CA PHE A 75 1.04 8.56 -4.50
C PHE A 75 1.41 9.62 -3.46
N ARG A 76 1.05 9.37 -2.20
CA ARG A 76 1.38 10.28 -1.09
C ARG A 76 2.79 10.08 -0.55
N HIS A 77 3.41 8.94 -0.88
CA HIS A 77 4.71 8.54 -0.38
C HIS A 77 5.51 7.83 -1.47
N SER A 78 6.82 7.84 -1.33
CA SER A 78 7.73 7.10 -2.19
C SER A 78 8.08 5.75 -1.58
N CYS A 79 8.29 4.75 -2.44
CA CYS A 79 8.86 3.46 -2.09
C CYS A 79 10.10 3.23 -2.95
N VAL A 80 11.22 2.89 -2.34
CA VAL A 80 12.51 2.70 -3.01
C VAL A 80 12.98 1.27 -2.80
N ALA A 81 13.54 0.66 -3.84
CA ALA A 81 14.15 -0.65 -3.74
C ALA A 81 15.47 -0.57 -2.94
N LEU A 82 15.63 -1.40 -1.90
CA LEU A 82 16.87 -1.50 -1.13
C LEU A 82 17.85 -2.48 -1.79
N THR A 83 17.32 -3.52 -2.42
CA THR A 83 18.05 -4.46 -3.26
C THR A 83 17.51 -4.41 -4.69
N ASP A 84 18.08 -5.19 -5.60
CA ASP A 84 17.38 -5.50 -6.84
C ASP A 84 16.07 -6.25 -6.50
N CYS A 85 14.96 -5.81 -7.11
CA CYS A 85 13.62 -6.27 -6.79
C CYS A 85 12.87 -6.72 -8.05
N GLU A 86 12.14 -7.83 -7.93
CA GLU A 86 11.11 -8.21 -8.90
C GLU A 86 9.76 -7.67 -8.45
N ILE A 87 9.08 -6.91 -9.31
CA ILE A 87 7.77 -6.35 -9.03
C ILE A 87 6.76 -6.87 -10.04
N VAL A 88 5.67 -7.45 -9.55
CA VAL A 88 4.52 -7.79 -10.41
C VAL A 88 3.60 -6.59 -10.50
N LEU A 89 3.29 -6.16 -11.72
CA LEU A 89 2.33 -5.08 -12.00
C LEU A 89 0.93 -5.66 -12.19
N ILE A 90 -0.04 -5.05 -11.51
CA ILE A 90 -1.45 -5.41 -11.57
C ILE A 90 -2.25 -4.17 -11.94
N ASP A 91 -2.81 -4.15 -13.15
CA ASP A 91 -3.66 -3.04 -13.56
C ASP A 91 -5.06 -3.10 -12.92
N ASN A 92 -5.78 -1.98 -12.94
CA ASN A 92 -7.13 -1.90 -12.36
C ASN A 92 -8.13 -2.90 -12.98
N LYS A 93 -8.00 -3.24 -14.27
CA LYS A 93 -8.92 -4.20 -14.92
C LYS A 93 -8.69 -5.61 -14.39
N GLN A 94 -7.43 -5.97 -14.15
CA GLN A 94 -7.06 -7.24 -13.52
C GLN A 94 -7.59 -7.32 -12.08
N VAL A 95 -7.52 -6.22 -11.33
CA VAL A 95 -8.14 -6.15 -9.98
C VAL A 95 -9.66 -6.33 -10.07
N GLU A 96 -10.33 -5.59 -10.94
CA GLU A 96 -11.79 -5.66 -11.12
C GLU A 96 -12.25 -7.07 -11.53
N PHE A 97 -11.60 -7.67 -12.53
CA PHE A 97 -11.86 -9.04 -12.96
C PHE A 97 -11.73 -10.02 -11.80
N MET A 98 -10.70 -9.88 -10.97
CA MET A 98 -10.46 -10.77 -9.83
C MET A 98 -11.53 -10.62 -8.74
N LEU A 99 -12.01 -9.40 -8.51
CA LEU A 99 -13.12 -9.17 -7.57
C LEU A 99 -14.43 -9.80 -8.07
N GLN A 100 -14.63 -9.87 -9.39
CA GLN A 100 -15.81 -10.49 -10.01
C GLN A 100 -15.74 -12.02 -10.00
N GLU A 101 -14.63 -12.59 -10.46
CA GLU A 101 -14.47 -14.04 -10.61
C GLU A 101 -14.17 -14.77 -9.31
N TYR A 102 -13.52 -14.08 -8.35
CA TYR A 102 -13.12 -14.68 -7.08
C TYR A 102 -13.61 -13.85 -5.88
N PRO A 103 -14.88 -13.91 -5.48
CA PRO A 103 -15.42 -13.09 -4.38
C PRO A 103 -14.68 -13.24 -3.04
N THR A 104 -14.06 -14.41 -2.80
CA THR A 104 -13.21 -14.65 -1.62
C THR A 104 -11.97 -13.76 -1.61
N PHE A 105 -11.51 -13.30 -2.77
CA PHE A 105 -10.43 -12.32 -2.91
C PHE A 105 -10.84 -10.95 -2.34
N ALA A 106 -12.06 -10.48 -2.64
CA ALA A 106 -12.55 -9.20 -2.12
C ALA A 106 -12.54 -9.17 -0.58
N ILE A 107 -12.99 -10.26 0.05
CA ILE A 107 -12.97 -10.41 1.52
C ILE A 107 -11.54 -10.34 2.06
N GLN A 108 -10.57 -10.95 1.38
CA GLN A 108 -9.17 -10.90 1.78
C GLN A 108 -8.57 -9.50 1.64
N MET A 109 -8.89 -8.78 0.57
CA MET A 109 -8.48 -7.38 0.42
C MET A 109 -9.03 -6.52 1.56
N ILE A 110 -10.31 -6.66 1.89
CA ILE A 110 -10.94 -5.91 2.98
C ILE A 110 -10.22 -6.21 4.30
N ARG A 111 -9.93 -7.48 4.59
CA ARG A 111 -9.19 -7.87 5.81
C ARG A 111 -7.79 -7.26 5.86
N LEU A 112 -7.03 -7.36 4.77
CA LEU A 112 -5.69 -6.76 4.67
C LEU A 112 -5.73 -5.25 4.88
N MET A 113 -6.71 -4.56 4.29
CA MET A 113 -6.88 -3.12 4.42
C MET A 113 -7.25 -2.72 5.85
N ALA A 114 -8.15 -3.49 6.49
CA ALA A 114 -8.52 -3.29 7.88
C ALA A 114 -7.33 -3.48 8.83
N GLU A 115 -6.52 -4.52 8.61
CA GLU A 115 -5.30 -4.76 9.39
C GLU A 115 -4.30 -3.60 9.23
N ARG A 116 -4.00 -3.19 8.00
CA ARG A 116 -3.13 -2.04 7.72
C ARG A 116 -3.63 -0.75 8.36
N TYR A 117 -4.94 -0.51 8.34
CA TYR A 117 -5.55 0.65 8.96
C TYR A 117 -5.37 0.63 10.49
N ASN A 118 -5.63 -0.50 11.14
CA ASN A 118 -5.44 -0.62 12.59
C ASN A 118 -3.96 -0.47 12.99
N ASN A 119 -3.03 -1.09 12.25
CA ASN A 119 -1.59 -0.92 12.50
C ASN A 119 -1.16 0.55 12.40
N LEU A 120 -1.74 1.31 11.46
CA LEU A 120 -1.49 2.75 11.35
C LEU A 120 -2.05 3.51 12.55
N VAL A 121 -3.27 3.20 12.99
CA VAL A 121 -3.88 3.82 14.19
C VAL A 121 -3.03 3.52 15.43
N ASP A 122 -2.58 2.28 15.60
CA ASP A 122 -1.70 1.88 16.71
C ASP A 122 -0.36 2.62 16.67
N LEU A 123 0.24 2.76 15.49
CA LEU A 123 1.46 3.55 15.31
C LEU A 123 1.23 5.02 15.69
N VAL A 124 0.11 5.62 15.27
CA VAL A 124 -0.23 7.01 15.63
C VAL A 124 -0.41 7.13 17.14
N ASN A 125 -1.12 6.20 17.79
CA ASN A 125 -1.30 6.20 19.24
C ASN A 125 0.03 6.01 20.00
N TYR A 126 0.95 5.23 19.44
CA TYR A 126 2.28 5.04 20.01
C TYR A 126 3.14 6.31 19.89
N VAL A 127 3.16 6.95 18.72
CA VAL A 127 3.96 8.15 18.44
C VAL A 127 3.35 9.41 19.07
N CYS A 128 2.02 9.50 19.12
CA CYS A 128 1.24 10.61 19.66
C CYS A 128 0.20 10.09 20.69
N PRO A 129 0.64 9.76 21.91
CA PRO A 129 -0.26 9.17 22.90
C PRO A 129 -1.35 10.16 23.32
N PRO A 130 -2.62 9.73 23.44
CA PRO A 130 -3.77 10.60 23.64
C PRO A 130 -3.68 11.45 24.92
N ASN A 131 -3.00 10.95 25.96
CA ASN A 131 -2.82 11.67 27.21
C ASN A 131 -1.77 12.79 27.14
N LYS A 132 -0.93 12.83 26.10
CA LYS A 132 0.15 13.83 25.95
C LYS A 132 -0.28 15.03 25.09
N TYR A 133 -1.31 14.86 24.27
CA TYR A 133 -1.88 15.88 23.39
C TYR A 133 -3.41 15.81 23.45
N PRO A 134 -4.06 16.35 24.51
CA PRO A 134 -5.50 16.37 24.60
C PRO A 134 -6.08 17.18 23.43
N VAL A 135 -6.83 16.51 22.58
CA VAL A 135 -7.45 17.10 21.37
C VAL A 135 -8.53 18.08 21.81
N SER A 136 -8.45 19.34 21.39
CA SER A 136 -9.59 20.26 21.56
C SER A 136 -10.63 20.01 20.45
N GLU A 137 -11.93 20.29 20.69
CA GLU A 137 -12.98 20.10 19.67
C GLU A 137 -12.71 20.86 18.35
N SER A 138 -11.88 21.90 18.37
CA SER A 138 -11.46 22.63 17.16
C SER A 138 -10.39 21.90 16.32
N GLU A 139 -9.81 20.81 16.82
CA GLU A 139 -8.79 19.99 16.13
C GLU A 139 -9.40 18.73 15.48
N VAL A 140 -10.73 18.55 15.54
CA VAL A 140 -11.43 17.46 14.85
C VAL A 140 -11.31 17.67 13.34
N ILE A 141 -10.56 16.78 12.68
CA ILE A 141 -10.36 16.83 11.24
C ILE A 141 -11.63 16.35 10.54
N ASP A 142 -12.32 17.26 9.83
CA ASP A 142 -13.41 16.88 8.93
C ASP A 142 -12.86 16.14 7.70
N LEU A 143 -13.15 14.84 7.62
CA LEU A 143 -12.75 13.98 6.50
C LEU A 143 -13.26 14.47 5.14
N LYS A 144 -14.38 15.20 5.09
CA LYS A 144 -14.89 15.78 3.83
C LYS A 144 -13.96 16.87 3.31
N SER A 145 -13.49 17.75 4.20
CA SER A 145 -12.55 18.83 3.86
C SER A 145 -11.20 18.33 3.31
N LEU A 146 -10.75 17.15 3.75
CA LEU A 146 -9.53 16.51 3.25
C LEU A 146 -9.72 15.92 1.84
N ARG A 147 -10.95 15.55 1.48
CA ARG A 147 -11.24 14.96 0.15
C ARG A 147 -11.18 16.00 -0.96
N GLU A 148 -11.50 17.26 -0.66
CA GLU A 148 -11.53 18.37 -1.62
C GLU A 148 -10.13 18.97 -1.90
N LYS A 149 -9.17 18.76 -0.99
CA LYS A 149 -7.79 19.27 -1.11
C LYS A 149 -6.79 18.28 -1.73
N SER A 150 -7.23 17.07 -2.15
CA SER A 150 -6.34 16.03 -2.68
C SER A 150 -6.93 15.22 -3.82
#